data_AF-A0A662IHN8-F1
#
_entry.id   AF-A0A662IHN8-F1
#
_cell.length_a   1.000
_cell.length_b   1.000
_cell.length_c   1.000
_cell.angle_alpha   90.00
_cell.angle_beta   90.00
_cell.angle_gamma   90.00
#
_symmetry.space_group_name_H-M   'P 1'
#
loop_
_entity.id
_entity.type
_entity.pdbx_description
1 polymer ?
#
loop_
_entity_poly.entity_id
_entity_poly.type
_entity_poly.pdbx_seq_one_letter_code
_entity_poly.pdbx_strand_id
1 'polypeptide(L)'
;MSRSARLFLALILTLASTLSIALWIYLVIQPPETLLWGRPTTWWLAALSSLLSVGLLTTILLWIAYLLFTTPSPRPIEEELEEERISG
;
A
#
# COMPACT_ATOMS: atom_id res chain seq x y z
N MET A 1 -12.68 16.58 -8.25
CA MET A 1 -13.26 15.40 -7.56
C MET A 1 -13.91 15.84 -6.24
N SER A 2 -15.21 15.66 -6.11
CA SER A 2 -15.99 16.08 -4.93
C SER A 2 -15.54 15.32 -3.67
N ARG A 3 -15.64 15.93 -2.48
CA ARG A 3 -15.32 15.26 -1.19
C ARG A 3 -16.08 13.93 -1.05
N SER A 4 -17.34 13.91 -1.48
CA SER A 4 -18.22 12.74 -1.46
C SER A 4 -17.68 11.60 -2.34
N ALA A 5 -17.16 11.91 -3.54
CA ALA A 5 -16.57 10.91 -4.42
C ALA A 5 -15.30 10.28 -3.83
N ARG A 6 -14.49 11.06 -3.11
CA ARG A 6 -13.29 10.54 -2.42
C ARG A 6 -13.66 9.59 -1.28
N LEU A 7 -14.66 9.96 -0.47
CA LEU A 7 -15.15 9.11 0.61
C LEU A 7 -15.77 7.82 0.09
N PHE A 8 -16.56 7.89 -0.99
CA PHE A 8 -17.14 6.72 -1.61
C PHE A 8 -16.07 5.77 -2.18
N LEU A 9 -15.07 6.32 -2.87
CA LEU A 9 -13.93 5.55 -3.36
C LEU A 9 -13.14 4.90 -2.22
N ALA A 10 -12.86 5.65 -1.15
CA ALA A 10 -12.14 5.14 0.02
C ALA A 10 -12.91 3.99 0.70
N LEU A 11 -14.24 4.11 0.80
CA LEU A 11 -15.10 3.07 1.36
C LEU A 11 -15.08 1.80 0.50
N ILE A 12 -15.18 1.93 -0.82
CA ILE A 12 -15.07 0.80 -1.75
C ILE A 12 -13.71 0.12 -1.63
N LEU A 13 -12.62 0.89 -1.62
CA LEU A 13 -11.27 0.33 -1.46
C LEU A 13 -11.12 -0.42 -0.15
N THR A 14 -11.63 0.15 0.94
CA THR A 14 -11.55 -0.48 2.27
C THR A 14 -12.31 -1.80 2.27
N LEU A 15 -13.54 -1.82 1.76
CA LEU A 15 -14.34 -3.03 1.63
C LEU A 15 -13.65 -4.09 0.77
N ALA A 16 -13.15 -3.70 -0.41
CA ALA A 16 -12.42 -4.60 -1.30
C ALA A 16 -11.18 -5.18 -0.63
N SER A 17 -10.43 -4.36 0.12
CA SER A 17 -9.27 -4.80 0.89
C SER A 17 -9.65 -5.80 1.98
N THR A 18 -10.71 -5.53 2.75
CA THR A 18 -11.19 -6.45 3.80
C THR A 18 -11.64 -7.78 3.22
N LEU A 19 -12.41 -7.76 2.12
CA LEU A 19 -12.83 -8.96 1.39
C LEU A 19 -11.63 -9.75 0.85
N SER A 20 -10.63 -9.08 0.29
CA SER A 20 -9.41 -9.74 -0.22
C SER A 20 -8.64 -10.44 0.89
N ILE A 21 -8.50 -9.82 2.07
CA ILE A 21 -7.83 -10.42 3.21
C ILE A 21 -8.63 -11.60 3.75
N ALA A 22 -9.95 -11.46 3.89
CA ALA A 22 -10.82 -12.55 4.33
C ALA A 22 -10.74 -13.77 3.39
N LEU A 23 -10.74 -13.53 2.07
CA LEU A 23 -10.58 -14.58 1.06
C LEU A 23 -9.20 -15.25 1.15
N TRP A 24 -8.16 -14.46 1.37
CA TRP A 24 -6.81 -15.00 1.56
C TRP A 24 -6.74 -15.92 2.79
N ILE A 25 -7.25 -15.47 3.93
CA ILE A 25 -7.30 -16.27 5.16
C ILE A 25 -8.10 -17.56 4.94
N TYR A 26 -9.24 -17.47 4.26
CA TYR A 26 -10.04 -18.64 3.90
C TYR A 26 -9.23 -19.66 3.08
N LEU A 27 -8.50 -19.21 2.05
CA LEU A 27 -7.66 -20.08 1.23
C LEU A 27 -6.50 -20.71 2.00
N VAL A 28 -5.95 -20.03 3.01
CA VAL A 28 -4.87 -20.57 3.85
C VAL A 28 -5.34 -21.72 4.73
N ILE A 29 -6.58 -21.65 5.24
CA ILE A 29 -7.14 -22.66 6.15
C ILE A 29 -7.58 -23.92 5.38
N GLN A 30 -7.86 -23.80 4.07
CA GLN A 30 -8.27 -24.93 3.26
C GLN A 30 -7.11 -25.91 2.99
N PRO A 31 -7.39 -27.22 2.92
CA PRO A 31 -6.40 -28.20 2.51
C PRO A 31 -5.80 -27.85 1.15
N PRO A 32 -4.49 -28.11 0.92
CA PRO A 32 -3.83 -27.78 -0.34
C PRO A 32 -4.37 -28.58 -1.52
N GLU A 33 -4.96 -29.75 -1.25
CA GLU A 33 -5.54 -30.66 -2.25
C GLU A 33 -6.97 -30.30 -2.63
N THR A 34 -7.59 -29.37 -1.91
CA THR A 34 -8.96 -28.94 -2.19
C THR A 34 -9.01 -28.29 -3.57
N LEU A 35 -9.92 -28.76 -4.41
CA LEU A 35 -10.10 -28.24 -5.76
C LEU A 35 -11.16 -27.14 -5.73
N LEU A 36 -10.73 -25.89 -5.91
CA LEU A 36 -11.59 -24.74 -6.10
C LEU A 36 -11.62 -24.40 -7.60
N TRP A 37 -12.80 -24.45 -8.22
CA TRP A 37 -12.98 -24.24 -9.67
C TRP A 37 -12.00 -25.04 -10.55
N GLY A 38 -11.77 -26.31 -10.19
CA GLY A 38 -10.92 -27.22 -10.97
C GLY A 38 -9.41 -26.96 -10.84
N ARG A 39 -8.98 -26.09 -9.91
CA ARG A 39 -7.58 -25.84 -9.58
C ARG A 39 -7.34 -26.04 -8.09
N PRO A 40 -6.14 -26.47 -7.68
CA PRO A 40 -5.83 -26.62 -6.27
C PRO A 40 -5.86 -25.26 -5.57
N THR A 41 -6.27 -25.26 -4.30
CA THR A 41 -6.28 -24.06 -3.44
C THR A 41 -4.95 -23.31 -3.47
N THR A 42 -3.83 -24.04 -3.55
CA THR A 42 -2.48 -23.47 -3.63
C THR A 42 -2.29 -22.56 -4.84
N TRP A 43 -2.92 -22.87 -5.97
CA TRP A 43 -2.86 -22.03 -7.18
C TRP A 43 -3.56 -20.69 -6.94
N TRP A 44 -4.77 -20.72 -6.36
CA TRP A 44 -5.51 -19.51 -6.01
C TRP A 44 -4.81 -18.68 -4.94
N LEU A 45 -4.24 -19.35 -3.94
CA LEU A 45 -3.47 -18.70 -2.88
C LEU A 45 -2.24 -17.99 -3.46
N ALA A 46 -1.50 -18.65 -4.35
CA ALA A 46 -0.34 -18.06 -5.02
C ALA A 46 -0.73 -16.86 -5.90
N ALA A 47 -1.81 -16.98 -6.68
CA ALA A 47 -2.32 -15.90 -7.52
C ALA A 47 -2.74 -14.68 -6.69
N LEU A 48 -3.52 -14.89 -5.63
CA LEU A 48 -3.99 -13.81 -4.76
C LEU A 48 -2.82 -13.15 -4.01
N SER A 49 -1.88 -13.95 -3.51
CA SER A 49 -0.68 -13.45 -2.82
C SER A 49 0.22 -12.65 -3.77
N SER A 50 0.37 -13.10 -5.02
CA SER A 50 1.12 -12.36 -6.04
C SER A 50 0.47 -11.00 -6.34
N LEU A 51 -0.86 -10.97 -6.52
CA LEU A 51 -1.59 -9.73 -6.75
C LEU A 51 -1.41 -8.73 -5.60
N LEU A 52 -1.56 -9.21 -4.35
CA LEU A 52 -1.36 -8.40 -3.15
C LEU A 52 0.08 -7.89 -3.05
N SER A 53 1.07 -8.73 -3.37
CA SER A 53 2.48 -8.35 -3.34
C SER A 53 2.82 -7.25 -4.36
N VAL A 54 2.31 -7.36 -5.60
CA VAL A 54 2.47 -6.30 -6.61
C VAL A 54 1.79 -5.00 -6.18
N GLY A 55 0.57 -5.09 -5.62
CA GLY A 55 -0.14 -3.92 -5.09
C GLY A 55 0.61 -3.21 -3.95
N LEU A 56 1.20 -3.99 -3.04
CA LEU A 56 2.00 -3.46 -1.94
C LEU A 56 3.29 -2.81 -2.46
N LEU A 57 4.00 -3.47 -3.38
CA LEU A 57 5.23 -2.96 -3.97
C LEU A 57 5.01 -1.66 -4.75
N THR A 58 3.94 -1.59 -5.54
CA THR A 58 3.56 -0.35 -6.25
C THR A 58 3.19 0.78 -5.30
N THR A 59 2.48 0.48 -4.21
CA THR A 59 2.14 1.48 -3.18
C THR A 59 3.40 2.02 -2.49
N ILE A 60 4.36 1.15 -2.15
CA ILE A 60 5.64 1.54 -1.54
C ILE A 60 6.44 2.42 -2.52
N LEU A 61 6.52 2.04 -3.79
CA LEU A 61 7.22 2.84 -4.80
C LEU A 61 6.58 4.22 -4.96
N LEU A 62 5.25 4.31 -5.01
CA LEU A 62 4.54 5.59 -5.05
C LEU A 62 4.81 6.42 -3.81
N TRP A 63 4.84 5.80 -2.63
CA TRP A 63 5.14 6.47 -1.37
C TRP A 63 6.57 7.03 -1.34
N ILE A 64 7.56 6.24 -1.77
CA ILE A 64 8.94 6.69 -1.90
C ILE A 64 9.04 7.85 -2.89
N ALA A 65 8.42 7.72 -4.06
CA ALA A 65 8.42 8.78 -5.06
C ALA A 65 7.77 10.07 -4.49
N TYR A 66 6.63 9.95 -3.81
CA TYR A 66 5.98 11.07 -3.13
C TYR A 66 6.94 11.75 -2.16
N LEU A 67 7.59 10.99 -1.27
CA LEU A 67 8.58 11.54 -0.34
C LEU A 67 9.73 12.25 -1.06
N LEU A 68 10.30 11.65 -2.10
CA LEU A 68 11.39 12.29 -2.85
C LEU A 68 10.98 13.62 -3.50
N PHE A 69 9.74 13.73 -3.97
CA PHE A 69 9.23 14.96 -4.59
C PHE A 69 8.73 16.00 -3.59
N THR A 70 8.26 15.59 -2.42
CA THR A 70 7.67 16.52 -1.44
C THR A 70 8.57 16.86 -0.26
N THR A 71 9.66 16.13 -0.05
CA THR A 71 10.60 16.43 1.03
C THR A 71 11.42 17.65 0.61
N PRO A 72 11.32 18.79 1.32
CA PRO A 72 12.17 19.94 1.04
C PRO A 72 13.62 19.55 1.26
N SER A 73 14.51 20.03 0.39
CA SER A 73 15.95 19.81 0.57
C SER A 73 16.36 20.35 1.94
N PRO A 74 17.15 19.60 2.73
CA PRO A 74 17.72 20.14 3.96
C PRO A 74 18.49 21.42 3.61
N ARG A 75 18.31 22.48 4.41
CA ARG A 75 19.07 23.70 4.24
C ARG A 75 20.55 23.40 4.52
N PRO A 76 21.48 23.99 3.78
CA PRO A 76 22.90 23.86 4.09
C PRO A 76 23.18 24.39 5.49
N ILE A 77 24.09 23.71 6.21
CA ILE A 77 24.45 24.00 7.60
C ILE A 77 24.93 25.45 7.78
N GLU A 78 25.48 26.07 6.72
CA GLU A 78 25.90 27.46 6.76
C GLU A 78 24.73 28.43 6.98
N GLU A 79 23.56 28.19 6.38
CA GLU A 79 22.37 29.06 6.52
C GLU A 79 21.75 28.95 7.92
N GLU A 80 21.79 27.77 8.54
CA GLU A 80 21.30 27.56 9.91
C GLU A 80 22.21 28.26 10.95
N LEU A 81 23.52 28.21 10.76
CA LEU A 81 24.52 28.88 11.61
C LEU A 81 24.43 30.41 11.53
N GLU A 82 24.04 30.95 10.36
CA GLU A 82 23.90 32.38 10.16
C GLU A 82 22.60 32.92 10.77
N GLU A 83 21.47 32.20 10.65
CA GLU A 83 20.22 32.56 11.33
C GLU A 83 20.35 32.52 12.87
N GLU A 84 21.06 31.54 13.42
CA GLU A 84 21.29 31.44 14.87
C GLU A 84 22.18 32.57 15.41
N ARG A 85 23.12 33.06 14.58
CA ARG A 85 24.01 34.19 14.92
C ARG A 85 23.34 35.56 14.83
N ILE A 86 22.29 35.69 14.01
CA ILE A 86 21.51 36.93 13.84
C ILE A 86 20.38 37.04 14.88
N SER A 87 19.91 35.90 15.40
CA SER A 87 18.80 35.82 16.36
C SER A 87 19.22 35.71 17.84
N GLY A 88 20.49 35.42 18.12
CA GLY A 88 21.09 35.46 19.46
C GLY A 88 21.78 36.78 19.78
#